data_AF-A0A849UY71-F1
#
_entry.id   AF-A0A849UY71-F1
#
_cell.length_a   1.000
_cell.length_b   1.000
_cell.length_c   1.000
_cell.angle_alpha   90.00
_cell.angle_beta   90.00
_cell.angle_gamma   90.00
#
_symmetry.space_group_name_H-M   'P 1'
#
loop_
_entity.id
_entity.type
_entity.pdbx_description
1 polymer ?
#
loop_
_entity_poly.entity_id
_entity_poly.type
_entity_poly.pdbx_seq_one_letter_code
_entity_poly.pdbx_strand_id
1 'polypeptide(L)'
;MDDPKRIYELLLDYASSDAQVEALTIGLVWTVCKAQHMGLAMSPGAATRMLPWPGTLVGKTLGELARWVTDWEPYKSTVGMAAINCSLNRYELPSGIKLMPAADNANLAVFDYFLPRLQGKKVVVIGRYPGIESYAEQFSLTILERQPVHNDYPDPASEFLLPDADWVFLTASSITNKTFPRLAELAQHATTVLMGPTVPWLPEIHEFGIDYLAGVEVIDAEKLYQTVAEGGGVRIFDNDLRYRIVDLTPNTSMAWLKDQIAQDYDEKQRLNMAMEEWYGNGNKGRFPALTQLEQVTTKLSRMDSSYKRLWDVHGTVS
;
A
#
# COMPACT_ATOMS: atom_id res chain seq x y z
N MET A 1 3.50 13.35 13.06
CA MET A 1 4.32 13.04 11.88
C MET A 1 4.77 14.36 11.27
N ASP A 2 6.07 14.58 11.14
CA ASP A 2 6.62 15.90 10.80
C ASP A 2 6.39 16.31 9.33
N ASP A 3 6.25 15.34 8.42
CA ASP A 3 5.93 15.60 7.01
C ASP A 3 4.92 14.57 6.43
N PRO A 4 3.65 14.93 6.26
CA PRO A 4 2.63 14.03 5.71
C PRO A 4 2.85 13.67 4.23
N LYS A 5 3.71 14.40 3.50
CA LYS A 5 4.01 14.09 2.09
C LYS A 5 4.92 12.89 1.95
N ARG A 6 5.68 12.57 2.99
CA ARG A 6 6.76 11.58 2.96
C ARG A 6 6.29 10.18 2.52
N ILE A 7 5.09 9.75 2.94
CA ILE A 7 4.52 8.47 2.49
C ILE A 7 4.31 8.44 0.96
N TYR A 8 3.85 9.54 0.37
CA TYR A 8 3.61 9.61 -1.08
C TYR A 8 4.91 9.66 -1.87
N GLU A 9 5.94 10.35 -1.34
CA GLU A 9 7.27 10.30 -1.94
C GLU A 9 7.84 8.89 -1.94
N LEU A 10 7.72 8.17 -0.82
CA LEU A 10 8.12 6.76 -0.72
C LEU A 10 7.39 5.91 -1.76
N LEU A 11 6.06 6.05 -1.90
CA LEU A 11 5.29 5.31 -2.89
C LEU A 11 5.75 5.59 -4.33
N LEU A 12 6.04 6.86 -4.64
CA LEU A 12 6.48 7.28 -5.97
C LEU A 12 7.90 6.82 -6.30
N ASP A 13 8.79 6.68 -5.30
CA ASP A 13 10.13 6.14 -5.49
C ASP A 13 10.08 4.72 -6.09
N TYR A 14 9.08 3.92 -5.72
CA TYR A 14 8.94 2.54 -6.20
C TYR A 14 8.07 2.38 -7.47
N ALA A 15 7.39 3.44 -7.89
CA ALA A 15 6.41 3.41 -8.97
C ALA A 15 6.90 3.98 -10.31
N SER A 16 8.21 4.18 -10.48
CA SER A 16 8.86 4.73 -11.69
C SER A 16 8.90 3.77 -12.90
N SER A 17 7.94 2.84 -13.02
CA SER A 17 7.93 1.84 -14.09
C SER A 17 7.39 2.40 -15.41
N ASP A 18 8.13 2.16 -16.50
CA ASP A 18 7.71 2.44 -17.89
C ASP A 18 6.79 1.36 -18.48
N ALA A 19 6.44 0.32 -17.70
CA ALA A 19 5.48 -0.68 -18.14
C ALA A 19 4.14 -0.03 -18.49
N GLN A 20 3.59 -0.39 -19.64
CA GLN A 20 2.34 0.16 -20.12
C GLN A 20 1.14 -0.53 -19.48
N VAL A 21 0.14 0.27 -19.14
CA VAL A 21 -1.15 -0.23 -18.65
C VAL A 21 -1.87 -0.92 -19.80
N GLU A 22 -2.17 -2.19 -19.61
CA GLU A 22 -2.90 -3.04 -20.57
C GLU A 22 -4.42 -2.92 -20.36
N ALA A 23 -4.84 -2.86 -19.09
CA ALA A 23 -6.23 -2.69 -18.73
C ALA A 23 -6.38 -1.96 -17.39
N LEU A 24 -7.49 -1.24 -17.24
CA LEU A 24 -7.86 -0.59 -16.00
C LEU A 24 -9.37 -0.62 -15.83
N THR A 25 -9.82 -1.09 -14.67
CA THR A 25 -11.23 -1.15 -14.31
C THR A 25 -11.46 -0.46 -12.99
N ILE A 26 -12.46 0.43 -12.94
CA ILE A 26 -12.99 1.00 -11.70
C ILE A 26 -14.26 0.22 -11.38
N GLY A 27 -14.12 -0.83 -10.56
CA GLY A 27 -15.26 -1.59 -10.06
C GLY A 27 -15.94 -0.87 -8.90
N LEU A 28 -17.07 -1.42 -8.44
CA LEU A 28 -17.88 -0.82 -7.36
C LEU A 28 -17.12 -0.70 -6.04
N VAL A 29 -16.27 -1.69 -5.71
CA VAL A 29 -15.49 -1.73 -4.47
C VAL A 29 -13.99 -1.64 -4.75
N TRP A 30 -13.53 -2.17 -5.88
CA TRP A 30 -12.10 -2.26 -6.20
C TRP A 30 -11.80 -1.66 -7.56
N THR A 31 -10.73 -0.86 -7.63
CA THR A 31 -10.08 -0.44 -8.86
C THR A 31 -8.89 -1.35 -9.10
N VAL A 32 -8.80 -1.93 -10.29
CA VAL A 32 -7.69 -2.79 -10.72
C VAL A 32 -6.94 -2.11 -11.86
N CYS A 33 -5.62 -2.01 -11.71
CA CYS A 33 -4.68 -1.67 -12.77
C CYS A 33 -3.93 -2.94 -13.19
N LYS A 34 -3.93 -3.25 -14.48
CA LYS A 34 -3.26 -4.41 -15.07
C LYS A 34 -2.19 -3.94 -16.06
N ALA A 35 -0.98 -4.42 -15.84
CA ALA A 35 0.13 -4.44 -16.80
C ALA A 35 0.70 -5.87 -16.75
N GLN A 36 2.03 -6.01 -16.68
CA GLN A 36 2.69 -7.30 -16.41
C GLN A 36 2.26 -7.95 -15.07
N HIS A 37 1.86 -7.11 -14.11
CA HIS A 37 1.31 -7.52 -12.82
C HIS A 37 -0.05 -6.82 -12.61
N MET A 38 -0.71 -7.11 -11.49
CA MET A 38 -1.95 -6.44 -11.09
C MET A 38 -1.76 -5.66 -9.81
N GLY A 39 -2.33 -4.46 -9.76
CA GLY A 39 -2.45 -3.66 -8.54
C GLY A 39 -3.90 -3.33 -8.24
N LEU A 40 -4.22 -3.29 -6.95
CA LEU A 40 -5.57 -2.99 -6.47
C LEU A 40 -5.57 -1.74 -5.60
N ALA A 41 -6.68 -1.01 -5.62
CA ALA A 41 -7.02 -0.02 -4.61
C ALA A 41 -8.54 0.00 -4.41
N MET A 42 -9.00 0.29 -3.19
CA MET A 42 -10.43 0.43 -2.94
C MET A 42 -11.01 1.63 -3.70
N SER A 43 -12.05 1.41 -4.48
CA SER A 43 -12.77 2.45 -5.22
C SER A 43 -13.40 3.47 -4.26
N PRO A 44 -13.45 4.78 -4.62
CA PRO A 44 -14.15 5.77 -3.82
C PRO A 44 -15.64 5.45 -3.71
N GLY A 45 -16.22 5.59 -2.52
CA GLY A 45 -17.66 5.41 -2.29
C GLY A 45 -18.54 6.55 -2.82
N ALA A 46 -17.94 7.63 -3.33
CA ALA A 46 -18.68 8.77 -3.85
C ALA A 46 -19.09 8.52 -5.31
N ALA A 47 -20.40 8.35 -5.57
CA ALA A 47 -20.91 8.17 -6.91
C ALA A 47 -20.61 9.40 -7.80
N THR A 48 -20.14 9.15 -9.02
CA THR A 48 -19.97 10.18 -10.06
C THR A 48 -20.62 9.73 -11.36
N ARG A 49 -21.21 10.68 -12.09
CA ARG A 49 -21.81 10.41 -13.42
C ARG A 49 -20.77 10.39 -14.54
N MET A 50 -19.68 11.13 -14.39
CA MET A 50 -18.67 11.30 -15.43
C MET A 50 -17.30 11.54 -14.81
N LEU A 51 -16.31 10.83 -15.36
CA LEU A 51 -14.89 11.13 -15.19
C LEU A 51 -14.35 11.69 -16.51
N PRO A 52 -13.37 12.61 -16.50
CA PRO A 52 -12.92 13.30 -17.72
C PRO A 52 -11.89 12.53 -18.55
N TRP A 53 -11.32 11.45 -18.01
CA TRP A 53 -10.19 10.69 -18.56
C TRP A 53 -10.45 9.23 -18.98
N PRO A 54 -11.61 8.58 -18.74
CA PRO A 54 -11.87 7.23 -19.28
C PRO A 54 -11.63 7.17 -20.79
N GLY A 55 -11.11 6.04 -21.27
CA GLY A 55 -10.68 5.86 -22.67
C GLY A 55 -9.27 6.36 -22.98
N THR A 56 -8.56 6.98 -22.03
CA THR A 56 -7.21 7.54 -22.24
C THR A 56 -6.09 6.87 -21.43
N LEU A 57 -6.42 5.90 -20.57
CA LEU A 57 -5.47 5.34 -19.59
C LEU A 57 -4.66 4.16 -20.11
N VAL A 58 -5.24 3.31 -20.97
CA VAL A 58 -4.51 2.19 -21.59
C VAL A 58 -3.38 2.74 -22.46
N GLY A 59 -2.21 2.14 -22.37
CA GLY A 59 -0.99 2.57 -23.04
C GLY A 59 -0.19 3.66 -22.30
N LYS A 60 -0.74 4.29 -21.25
CA LYS A 60 0.06 5.11 -20.33
C LYS A 60 1.00 4.22 -19.53
N THR A 61 2.14 4.77 -19.13
CA THR A 61 3.07 4.10 -18.22
C THR A 61 2.49 4.05 -16.81
N LEU A 62 2.88 3.03 -16.03
CA LEU A 62 2.54 2.96 -14.61
C LEU A 62 3.05 4.19 -13.85
N GLY A 63 4.26 4.68 -14.16
CA GLY A 63 4.81 5.89 -13.56
C GLY A 63 4.02 7.16 -13.85
N GLU A 64 3.39 7.29 -15.02
CA GLU A 64 2.47 8.40 -15.31
C GLU A 64 1.24 8.39 -14.42
N LEU A 65 0.62 7.22 -14.24
CA LEU A 65 -0.58 7.09 -13.41
C LEU A 65 -0.26 7.15 -11.92
N ALA A 66 0.87 6.58 -11.48
CA ALA A 66 1.29 6.56 -10.08
C ALA A 66 1.31 7.97 -9.46
N ARG A 67 1.76 8.98 -10.22
CA ARG A 67 1.77 10.39 -9.79
C ARG A 67 0.39 10.94 -9.41
N TRP A 68 -0.70 10.29 -9.83
CA TRP A 68 -2.05 10.70 -9.45
C TRP A 68 -2.37 10.40 -7.98
N VAL A 69 -1.56 9.61 -7.28
CA VAL A 69 -1.77 9.32 -5.84
C VAL A 69 -1.81 10.58 -4.98
N THR A 70 -1.15 11.66 -5.40
CA THR A 70 -1.15 12.96 -4.70
C THR A 70 -2.29 13.89 -5.12
N ASP A 71 -3.09 13.52 -6.12
CA ASP A 71 -4.25 14.31 -6.58
C ASP A 71 -5.37 14.26 -5.52
N TRP A 72 -6.09 15.35 -5.35
CA TRP A 72 -7.19 15.45 -4.39
C TRP A 72 -8.51 14.90 -4.95
N GLU A 73 -8.58 14.66 -6.26
CA GLU A 73 -9.72 13.96 -6.87
C GLU A 73 -9.66 12.46 -6.49
N PRO A 74 -10.68 11.91 -5.79
CA PRO A 74 -10.62 10.57 -5.22
C PRO A 74 -10.38 9.45 -6.24
N TYR A 75 -10.98 9.52 -7.43
CA TYR A 75 -10.83 8.48 -8.44
C TYR A 75 -9.42 8.49 -9.04
N LYS A 76 -8.86 9.66 -9.33
CA LYS A 76 -7.46 9.80 -9.75
C LYS A 76 -6.50 9.23 -8.71
N SER A 77 -6.68 9.59 -7.44
CA SER A 77 -5.82 9.05 -6.39
C SER A 77 -5.90 7.54 -6.27
N THR A 78 -7.10 6.98 -6.45
CA THR A 78 -7.31 5.53 -6.41
C THR A 78 -6.64 4.85 -7.59
N VAL A 79 -6.77 5.41 -8.80
CA VAL A 79 -6.05 4.94 -10.00
C VAL A 79 -4.54 4.99 -9.78
N GLY A 80 -4.03 6.09 -9.24
CA GLY A 80 -2.61 6.21 -8.94
C GLY A 80 -2.13 5.16 -7.94
N MET A 81 -2.91 4.89 -6.90
CA MET A 81 -2.59 3.84 -5.93
C MET A 81 -2.63 2.44 -6.53
N ALA A 82 -3.61 2.13 -7.39
CA ALA A 82 -3.65 0.86 -8.11
C ALA A 82 -2.44 0.71 -9.04
N ALA A 83 -2.00 1.78 -9.71
CA ALA A 83 -0.79 1.76 -10.54
C ALA A 83 0.50 1.60 -9.71
N ILE A 84 0.56 2.19 -8.51
CA ILE A 84 1.66 1.98 -7.55
C ILE A 84 1.71 0.51 -7.12
N ASN A 85 0.59 -0.07 -6.71
CA ASN A 85 0.54 -1.48 -6.33
C ASN A 85 0.89 -2.40 -7.50
N CYS A 86 0.44 -2.07 -8.71
CA CYS A 86 0.81 -2.81 -9.91
C CYS A 86 2.32 -2.76 -10.17
N SER A 87 2.93 -1.59 -9.94
CA SER A 87 4.38 -1.40 -10.07
C SER A 87 5.12 -2.22 -9.01
N LEU A 88 4.70 -2.15 -7.75
CA LEU A 88 5.33 -2.85 -6.62
C LEU A 88 5.27 -4.37 -6.76
N ASN A 89 4.18 -4.90 -7.32
CA ASN A 89 3.98 -6.33 -7.46
C ASN A 89 4.92 -7.01 -8.48
N ARG A 90 5.82 -6.24 -9.11
CA ARG A 90 6.97 -6.77 -9.88
C ARG A 90 8.08 -7.34 -9.00
N TYR A 91 8.19 -6.83 -7.77
CA TYR A 91 9.17 -7.30 -6.80
C TYR A 91 8.69 -8.58 -6.13
N GLU A 92 9.62 -9.38 -5.61
CA GLU A 92 9.27 -10.48 -4.74
C GLU A 92 8.54 -9.94 -3.50
N LEU A 93 7.39 -10.55 -3.19
CA LEU A 93 6.64 -10.17 -2.00
C LEU A 93 7.47 -10.43 -0.74
N PRO A 94 7.46 -9.51 0.25
CA PRO A 94 8.14 -9.75 1.51
C PRO A 94 7.71 -11.08 2.15
N SER A 95 8.66 -11.72 2.82
CA SER A 95 8.39 -12.95 3.57
C SER A 95 7.31 -12.69 4.62
N GLY A 96 6.32 -13.57 4.68
CA GLY A 96 5.15 -13.38 5.51
C GLY A 96 4.25 -14.61 5.54
N ILE A 97 3.23 -14.55 6.38
CA ILE A 97 2.30 -15.64 6.60
C ILE A 97 1.15 -15.51 5.61
N LYS A 98 1.00 -16.51 4.75
CA LYS A 98 -0.15 -16.64 3.85
C LYS A 98 -1.35 -17.12 4.65
N LEU A 99 -2.41 -16.34 4.67
CA LEU A 99 -3.65 -16.76 5.32
C LEU A 99 -4.44 -17.63 4.35
N MET A 100 -4.87 -18.80 4.83
CA MET A 100 -5.78 -19.69 4.13
C MET A 100 -7.11 -19.63 4.88
N PRO A 101 -8.02 -18.73 4.50
CA PRO A 101 -9.26 -18.56 5.23
C PRO A 101 -10.14 -19.80 5.18
N ALA A 102 -10.92 -20.02 6.24
CA ALA A 102 -12.06 -20.92 6.17
C ALA A 102 -13.11 -20.35 5.19
N ALA A 103 -13.91 -21.24 4.60
CA ALA A 103 -15.03 -20.82 3.77
C ALA A 103 -15.95 -19.86 4.55
N ASP A 104 -16.50 -18.86 3.86
CA ASP A 104 -17.51 -17.89 4.32
C ASP A 104 -17.04 -16.63 5.09
N ASN A 105 -15.76 -16.50 5.48
CA ASN A 105 -15.24 -15.30 6.18
C ASN A 105 -13.85 -14.81 5.69
N ALA A 106 -13.53 -15.06 4.41
CA ALA A 106 -12.19 -14.81 3.88
C ALA A 106 -11.72 -13.35 3.96
N ASN A 107 -12.63 -12.38 3.93
CA ASN A 107 -12.33 -10.96 4.11
C ASN A 107 -11.95 -10.59 5.57
N LEU A 108 -12.24 -11.46 6.55
CA LEU A 108 -11.96 -11.24 7.97
C LEU A 108 -10.75 -12.04 8.48
N ALA A 109 -10.07 -12.79 7.61
CA ALA A 109 -8.97 -13.70 7.97
C ALA A 109 -7.85 -13.04 8.80
N VAL A 110 -7.62 -11.74 8.60
CA VAL A 110 -6.63 -10.97 9.36
C VAL A 110 -7.05 -10.84 10.83
N PHE A 111 -8.33 -10.61 11.10
CA PHE A 111 -8.86 -10.56 12.47
C PHE A 111 -8.78 -11.93 13.13
N ASP A 112 -9.15 -13.01 12.41
CA ASP A 112 -9.02 -14.39 12.90
C ASP A 112 -7.57 -14.72 13.31
N TYR A 113 -6.60 -14.33 12.48
CA TYR A 113 -5.18 -14.55 12.77
C TYR A 113 -4.74 -13.85 14.05
N PHE A 114 -5.16 -12.59 14.26
CA PHE A 114 -4.77 -11.82 15.43
C PHE A 114 -5.65 -12.06 16.65
N LEU A 115 -6.81 -12.71 16.53
CA LEU A 115 -7.81 -12.88 17.57
C LEU A 115 -7.24 -13.30 18.95
N PRO A 116 -6.30 -14.26 19.06
CA PRO A 116 -5.71 -14.62 20.35
C PRO A 116 -4.96 -13.49 21.06
N ARG A 117 -4.50 -12.47 20.32
CA ARG A 117 -3.79 -11.28 20.84
C ARG A 117 -4.74 -10.11 21.14
N LEU A 118 -5.98 -10.16 20.66
CA LEU A 118 -6.95 -9.07 20.80
C LEU A 118 -7.84 -9.21 22.05
N GLN A 119 -7.94 -10.40 22.64
CA GLN A 119 -8.80 -10.63 23.81
C GLN A 119 -8.41 -9.72 24.99
N GLY A 120 -9.40 -9.03 25.54
CA GLY A 120 -9.21 -8.06 26.63
C GLY A 120 -8.52 -6.75 26.23
N LYS A 121 -8.30 -6.51 24.94
CA LYS A 121 -7.71 -5.27 24.40
C LYS A 121 -8.75 -4.29 23.88
N LYS A 122 -8.41 -3.00 23.90
CA LYS A 122 -9.13 -1.93 23.19
C LYS A 122 -8.68 -1.92 21.74
N VAL A 123 -9.54 -2.42 20.86
CA VAL A 123 -9.27 -2.53 19.42
C VAL A 123 -10.06 -1.46 18.68
N VAL A 124 -9.36 -0.60 17.96
CA VAL A 124 -9.96 0.40 17.08
C VAL A 124 -9.75 -0.01 15.63
N VAL A 125 -10.80 -0.01 14.83
CA VAL A 125 -10.76 -0.37 13.41
C VAL A 125 -11.15 0.84 12.59
N ILE A 126 -10.26 1.30 11.70
CA ILE A 126 -10.54 2.34 10.73
C ILE A 126 -11.07 1.70 9.46
N GLY A 127 -12.33 2.00 9.14
CA GLY A 127 -13.05 1.42 8.03
C GLY A 127 -13.85 0.18 8.45
N ARG A 128 -15.11 0.10 8.04
CA ARG A 128 -15.96 -1.05 8.36
C ARG A 128 -15.69 -2.23 7.41
N TYR A 129 -15.40 -3.39 7.98
CA TYR A 129 -15.30 -4.65 7.23
C TYR A 129 -16.62 -5.44 7.34
N PRO A 130 -17.17 -5.98 6.24
CA PRO A 130 -18.39 -6.79 6.30
C PRO A 130 -18.26 -7.97 7.26
N GLY A 131 -19.21 -8.11 8.21
CA GLY A 131 -19.25 -9.20 9.19
C GLY A 131 -18.41 -8.97 10.46
N ILE A 132 -17.70 -7.84 10.58
CA ILE A 132 -16.81 -7.56 11.72
C ILE A 132 -17.54 -7.49 13.07
N GLU A 133 -18.84 -7.21 13.09
CA GLU A 133 -19.67 -7.21 14.29
C GLU A 133 -19.67 -8.56 15.04
N SER A 134 -19.33 -9.66 14.36
CA SER A 134 -19.18 -10.99 14.98
C SER A 134 -18.07 -11.07 16.04
N TYR A 135 -17.18 -10.09 16.09
CA TYR A 135 -16.11 -9.99 17.09
C TYR A 135 -16.47 -9.11 18.30
N ALA A 136 -17.63 -8.46 18.33
CA ALA A 136 -17.98 -7.47 19.35
C ALA A 136 -18.00 -8.02 20.78
N GLU A 137 -18.24 -9.33 20.96
CA GLU A 137 -18.20 -10.00 22.27
C GLU A 137 -16.81 -10.58 22.62
N GLN A 138 -15.88 -10.60 21.67
CA GLN A 138 -14.58 -11.26 21.83
C GLN A 138 -13.49 -10.30 22.33
N PHE A 139 -13.63 -9.00 22.02
CA PHE A 139 -12.76 -7.93 22.49
C PHE A 139 -13.48 -6.58 22.42
N SER A 140 -12.90 -5.53 23.01
CA SER A 140 -13.49 -4.18 22.98
C SER A 140 -13.31 -3.58 21.58
N LEU A 141 -14.28 -3.81 20.69
CA LEU A 141 -14.28 -3.35 19.30
C LEU A 141 -14.91 -1.96 19.15
N THR A 142 -14.14 -1.02 18.63
CA THR A 142 -14.57 0.32 18.21
C THR A 142 -14.32 0.47 16.72
N ILE A 143 -15.34 0.87 15.94
CA ILE A 143 -15.20 1.10 14.49
C ILE A 143 -15.32 2.58 14.20
N LEU A 144 -14.40 3.12 13.42
CA LEU A 144 -14.40 4.48 12.90
C LEU A 144 -14.65 4.42 11.39
N GLU A 145 -15.73 5.03 10.92
CA GLU A 145 -16.13 5.02 9.51
C GLU A 145 -16.63 6.41 9.09
N ARG A 146 -16.34 6.80 7.84
CA ARG A 146 -16.74 8.10 7.28
C ARG A 146 -18.24 8.20 7.04
N GLN A 147 -18.88 7.06 6.79
CA GLN A 147 -20.33 6.91 6.71
C GLN A 147 -20.75 5.90 7.78
N PRO A 148 -20.72 6.29 9.07
CA PRO A 148 -20.92 5.37 10.17
C PRO A 148 -22.32 4.77 10.13
N VAL A 149 -22.41 3.49 10.47
CA VAL A 149 -23.67 2.76 10.60
C VAL A 149 -23.74 2.15 12.00
N HIS A 150 -24.95 1.83 12.47
CA HIS A 150 -25.15 1.20 13.78
C HIS A 150 -24.49 2.00 14.93
N ASN A 151 -23.50 1.41 15.60
CA ASN A 151 -22.75 2.00 16.72
C ASN A 151 -21.34 2.44 16.31
N ASP A 152 -21.08 2.59 15.00
CA ASP A 152 -19.81 3.09 14.49
C ASP A 152 -19.64 4.58 14.84
N TYR A 153 -18.40 5.00 15.03
CA TYR A 153 -18.04 6.40 15.27
C TYR A 153 -17.66 7.11 13.96
N PRO A 154 -17.92 8.42 13.84
CA PRO A 154 -17.47 9.21 12.69
C PRO A 154 -15.95 9.43 12.70
N ASP A 155 -15.37 9.79 11.57
CA ASP A 155 -13.92 9.98 11.41
C ASP A 155 -13.25 10.95 12.40
N PRO A 156 -13.86 12.07 12.86
CA PRO A 156 -13.20 12.98 13.81
C PRO A 156 -13.03 12.37 15.20
N ALA A 157 -13.75 11.29 15.54
CA ALA A 157 -13.57 10.60 16.81
C ALA A 157 -12.20 9.90 16.91
N SER A 158 -11.48 9.75 15.79
CA SER A 158 -10.10 9.24 15.77
C SER A 158 -9.17 10.00 16.70
N GLU A 159 -9.29 11.33 16.79
CA GLU A 159 -8.50 12.20 17.68
C GLU A 159 -8.67 11.86 19.17
N PHE A 160 -9.80 11.28 19.55
CA PHE A 160 -10.15 10.97 20.93
C PHE A 160 -9.95 9.49 21.27
N LEU A 161 -10.07 8.60 20.28
CA LEU A 161 -10.13 7.16 20.50
C LEU A 161 -8.82 6.44 20.15
N LEU A 162 -8.07 6.91 19.15
CA LEU A 162 -6.81 6.27 18.76
C LEU A 162 -5.69 6.38 19.81
N PRO A 163 -5.50 7.52 20.53
CA PRO A 163 -4.46 7.62 21.54
C PRO A 163 -4.58 6.62 22.69
N ASP A 164 -5.78 6.11 22.95
CA ASP A 164 -6.10 5.17 24.04
C ASP A 164 -6.24 3.71 23.56
N ALA A 165 -5.99 3.43 22.28
CA ALA A 165 -6.12 2.09 21.70
C ALA A 165 -4.92 1.20 22.03
N ASP A 166 -5.18 -0.09 22.28
CA ASP A 166 -4.11 -1.09 22.36
C ASP A 166 -3.73 -1.59 20.96
N TRP A 167 -4.73 -1.71 20.07
CA TRP A 167 -4.57 -2.17 18.69
C TRP A 167 -5.34 -1.28 17.73
N VAL A 168 -4.73 -0.97 16.59
CA VAL A 168 -5.35 -0.22 15.50
C VAL A 168 -5.25 -0.99 14.20
N PHE A 169 -6.41 -1.38 13.65
CA PHE A 169 -6.51 -1.94 12.31
C PHE A 169 -6.86 -0.80 11.34
N LEU A 170 -5.88 -0.38 10.55
CA LEU A 170 -5.97 0.77 9.67
C LEU A 170 -6.23 0.32 8.23
N THR A 171 -7.35 0.71 7.64
CA THR A 171 -7.58 0.48 6.21
C THR A 171 -6.53 1.21 5.35
N ALA A 172 -5.95 0.51 4.37
CA ALA A 172 -5.03 1.12 3.42
C ALA A 172 -5.69 2.11 2.45
N SER A 173 -7.03 2.17 2.37
CA SER A 173 -7.73 3.24 1.63
C SER A 173 -7.54 4.63 2.28
N SER A 174 -7.05 4.70 3.53
CA SER A 174 -6.60 5.95 4.16
C SER A 174 -5.46 6.64 3.39
N ILE A 175 -4.68 5.89 2.61
CA ILE A 175 -3.62 6.44 1.75
C ILE A 175 -4.23 7.24 0.60
N THR A 176 -5.26 6.72 -0.07
CA THR A 176 -5.87 7.37 -1.25
C THR A 176 -6.66 8.62 -0.87
N ASN A 177 -7.26 8.63 0.33
CA ASN A 177 -8.04 9.77 0.82
C ASN A 177 -7.24 10.75 1.72
N LYS A 178 -5.93 10.53 1.89
CA LYS A 178 -4.97 11.41 2.60
C LYS A 178 -5.13 11.47 4.11
N THR A 179 -5.87 10.55 4.73
CA THR A 179 -5.98 10.48 6.19
C THR A 179 -4.89 9.64 6.84
N PHE A 180 -4.19 8.78 6.07
CA PHE A 180 -3.15 7.87 6.60
C PHE A 180 -2.12 8.57 7.50
N PRO A 181 -1.47 9.70 7.10
CA PRO A 181 -0.44 10.32 7.93
C PRO A 181 -0.90 10.69 9.34
N ARG A 182 -2.12 11.24 9.47
CA ARG A 182 -2.67 11.64 10.76
C ARG A 182 -3.14 10.44 11.58
N LEU A 183 -3.78 9.46 10.94
CA LEU A 183 -4.25 8.26 11.62
C LEU A 183 -3.08 7.42 12.17
N ALA A 184 -2.01 7.29 11.39
CA ALA A 184 -0.79 6.60 11.83
C ALA A 184 -0.11 7.34 13.00
N GLU A 185 -0.05 8.67 12.96
CA GLU A 185 0.46 9.47 14.08
C GLU A 185 -0.37 9.28 15.36
N LEU A 186 -1.70 9.31 15.26
CA LEU A 186 -2.58 9.12 16.41
C LEU A 186 -2.49 7.70 16.99
N ALA A 187 -2.16 6.71 16.15
CA ALA A 187 -2.04 5.31 16.52
C ALA A 187 -0.63 4.92 17.03
N GLN A 188 0.32 5.86 17.15
CA GLN A 188 1.74 5.57 17.44
C GLN A 188 2.02 4.80 18.76
N HIS A 189 1.04 4.71 19.66
CA HIS A 189 1.16 3.97 20.93
C HIS A 189 0.47 2.61 20.91
N ALA A 190 -0.26 2.29 19.83
CA ALA A 190 -0.96 1.04 19.63
C ALA A 190 -0.13 0.09 18.75
N THR A 191 -0.38 -1.21 18.85
CA THR A 191 0.04 -2.14 17.80
C THR A 191 -0.79 -1.92 16.55
N THR A 192 -0.15 -1.59 15.43
CA THR A 192 -0.83 -1.12 14.22
C THR A 192 -0.73 -2.10 13.06
N VAL A 193 -1.86 -2.42 12.44
CA VAL A 193 -1.98 -3.28 11.26
C VAL A 193 -2.55 -2.46 10.10
N LEU A 194 -1.74 -2.18 9.08
CA LEU A 194 -2.22 -1.58 7.83
C LEU A 194 -2.75 -2.68 6.91
N MET A 195 -4.05 -2.66 6.60
CA MET A 195 -4.72 -3.81 6.00
C MET A 195 -5.62 -3.51 4.79
N GLY A 196 -5.74 -4.51 3.93
CA GLY A 196 -6.66 -4.55 2.79
C GLY A 196 -5.96 -4.62 1.42
N PRO A 197 -6.70 -4.84 0.32
CA PRO A 197 -6.14 -4.92 -1.03
C PRO A 197 -5.41 -3.67 -1.52
N THR A 198 -5.65 -2.51 -0.90
CA THR A 198 -4.94 -1.26 -1.21
C THR A 198 -3.52 -1.22 -0.63
N VAL A 199 -3.14 -2.15 0.28
CA VAL A 199 -1.82 -2.15 0.92
C VAL A 199 -0.72 -2.29 -0.12
N PRO A 200 0.25 -1.36 -0.18
CA PRO A 200 1.47 -1.54 -0.94
C PRO A 200 2.42 -2.49 -0.21
N TRP A 201 3.06 -3.41 -0.94
CA TRP A 201 4.07 -4.31 -0.38
C TRP A 201 5.40 -3.60 -0.16
N LEU A 202 5.43 -2.68 0.81
CA LEU A 202 6.59 -1.85 1.16
C LEU A 202 6.89 -1.92 2.66
N PRO A 203 7.84 -2.77 3.09
CA PRO A 203 8.28 -2.82 4.48
C PRO A 203 8.76 -1.49 5.06
N GLU A 204 9.23 -0.54 4.24
CA GLU A 204 9.58 0.82 4.68
C GLU A 204 8.43 1.60 5.31
N ILE A 205 7.18 1.15 5.17
CA ILE A 205 6.04 1.77 5.85
C ILE A 205 6.17 1.72 7.39
N HIS A 206 7.06 0.89 7.94
CA HIS A 206 7.42 0.92 9.36
C HIS A 206 7.87 2.31 9.83
N GLU A 207 8.43 3.16 8.95
CA GLU A 207 8.82 4.54 9.26
C GLU A 207 7.66 5.41 9.75
N PHE A 208 6.43 4.99 9.47
CA PHE A 208 5.20 5.69 9.85
C PHE A 208 4.50 5.07 11.05
N GLY A 209 5.16 4.16 11.80
CA GLY A 209 4.60 3.54 13.01
C GLY A 209 3.66 2.36 12.74
N ILE A 210 3.80 1.70 11.58
CA ILE A 210 3.04 0.50 11.25
C ILE A 210 3.85 -0.74 11.65
N ASP A 211 3.25 -1.65 12.41
CA ASP A 211 3.91 -2.90 12.85
C ASP A 211 3.67 -4.06 11.88
N TYR A 212 2.50 -4.10 11.24
CA TYR A 212 2.13 -5.19 10.32
C TYR A 212 1.53 -4.68 9.02
N LEU A 213 1.94 -5.30 7.91
CA LEU A 213 1.21 -5.21 6.64
C LEU A 213 0.32 -6.43 6.49
N ALA A 214 -0.97 -6.22 6.30
CA ALA A 214 -1.94 -7.24 5.95
C ALA A 214 -2.54 -6.95 4.56
N GLY A 215 -1.68 -7.12 3.54
CA GLY A 215 -2.03 -6.94 2.14
C GLY A 215 -2.49 -8.23 1.46
N VAL A 216 -2.65 -8.19 0.14
CA VAL A 216 -3.13 -9.34 -0.65
C VAL A 216 -2.12 -9.81 -1.70
N GLU A 217 -2.05 -11.12 -1.87
CA GLU A 217 -1.33 -11.81 -2.94
C GLU A 217 -2.37 -12.32 -3.95
N VAL A 218 -2.25 -11.91 -5.22
CA VAL A 218 -3.12 -12.36 -6.31
C VAL A 218 -2.83 -13.82 -6.62
N ILE A 219 -3.87 -14.66 -6.63
CA ILE A 219 -3.77 -16.10 -6.94
C ILE A 219 -4.14 -16.34 -8.39
N ASP A 220 -5.27 -15.79 -8.83
CA ASP A 220 -5.77 -15.90 -10.21
C ASP A 220 -6.07 -14.50 -10.75
N ALA A 221 -5.15 -14.01 -11.58
CA ALA A 221 -5.17 -12.70 -12.18
C ALA A 221 -6.43 -12.47 -13.04
N GLU A 222 -6.73 -13.38 -13.96
CA GLU A 222 -7.85 -13.20 -14.89
C GLU A 222 -9.18 -13.26 -14.15
N LYS A 223 -9.32 -14.22 -13.23
CA LYS A 223 -10.52 -14.35 -12.41
C LYS A 223 -10.70 -13.13 -11.50
N LEU A 224 -9.64 -12.64 -10.88
CA LEU A 224 -9.69 -11.42 -10.07
C LEU A 224 -10.21 -10.23 -10.88
N TYR A 225 -9.67 -10.03 -12.08
CA TYR A 225 -10.09 -8.95 -12.96
C TYR A 225 -11.58 -9.08 -13.32
N GLN A 226 -12.04 -10.28 -13.66
CA GLN A 226 -13.43 -10.57 -13.94
C GLN A 226 -14.34 -10.28 -12.73
N THR A 227 -14.02 -10.81 -11.54
CA THR A 227 -14.79 -10.60 -10.32
C THR A 227 -14.92 -9.11 -9.98
N VAL A 228 -13.84 -8.33 -10.15
CA VAL A 228 -13.89 -6.88 -9.94
C VAL A 228 -14.78 -6.19 -10.97
N ALA A 229 -14.66 -6.54 -12.26
CA ALA A 229 -15.47 -5.99 -13.34
C ALA A 229 -16.97 -6.30 -13.20
N GLU A 230 -17.30 -7.43 -12.59
CA GLU A 230 -18.67 -7.87 -12.30
C GLU A 230 -19.21 -7.36 -10.96
N GLY A 231 -18.42 -6.58 -10.20
CA GLY A 231 -18.85 -5.95 -8.95
C GLY A 231 -18.84 -6.89 -7.73
N GLY A 232 -17.99 -7.91 -7.73
CA GLY A 232 -17.98 -8.99 -6.72
C GLY A 232 -17.67 -8.58 -5.28
N GLY A 233 -17.16 -7.38 -5.02
CA GLY A 233 -16.94 -6.88 -3.65
C GLY A 233 -15.99 -7.78 -2.84
N VAL A 234 -16.48 -8.37 -1.75
CA VAL A 234 -15.69 -9.31 -0.92
C VAL A 234 -15.42 -10.66 -1.59
N ARG A 235 -16.09 -10.98 -2.71
CA ARG A 235 -15.88 -12.25 -3.44
C ARG A 235 -14.46 -12.42 -3.98
N ILE A 236 -13.69 -11.34 -4.12
CA ILE A 236 -12.27 -11.43 -4.48
C ILE A 236 -11.47 -12.30 -3.49
N PHE A 237 -11.94 -12.44 -2.24
CA PHE A 237 -11.30 -13.25 -1.22
C PHE A 237 -11.67 -14.74 -1.29
N ASP A 238 -12.60 -15.15 -2.17
CA ASP A 238 -13.03 -16.55 -2.26
C ASP A 238 -11.89 -17.42 -2.81
N ASN A 239 -11.34 -17.05 -3.96
CA ASN A 239 -10.24 -17.78 -4.62
C ASN A 239 -9.34 -16.90 -5.50
N ASP A 240 -9.64 -15.60 -5.64
CA ASP A 240 -8.97 -14.74 -6.62
C ASP A 240 -7.68 -14.17 -6.04
N LEU A 241 -7.68 -13.92 -4.74
CA LEU A 241 -6.53 -13.51 -3.95
C LEU A 241 -6.60 -14.05 -2.51
N ARG A 242 -5.51 -13.91 -1.77
CA ARG A 242 -5.46 -14.22 -0.33
C ARG A 242 -4.74 -13.13 0.45
N TYR A 243 -5.04 -13.02 1.74
CA TYR A 243 -4.24 -12.20 2.64
C TYR A 243 -2.86 -12.81 2.86
N ARG A 244 -1.87 -11.93 3.00
CA ARG A 244 -0.56 -12.22 3.54
C ARG A 244 -0.27 -11.23 4.66
N ILE A 245 0.30 -11.71 5.76
CA ILE A 245 0.73 -10.87 6.88
C ILE A 245 2.25 -10.80 6.89
N VAL A 246 2.79 -9.58 6.88
CA VAL A 246 4.22 -9.30 7.03
C VAL A 246 4.41 -8.53 8.33
N ASP A 247 5.25 -9.07 9.20
CA ASP A 247 5.68 -8.41 10.44
C ASP A 247 6.87 -7.49 10.14
N LEU A 248 6.69 -6.19 10.37
CA LEU A 248 7.66 -5.14 10.05
C LEU A 248 8.71 -4.97 11.15
N THR A 249 9.27 -6.09 11.61
CA THR A 249 10.42 -6.07 12.52
C THR A 249 11.60 -5.33 11.90
N PRO A 250 12.50 -4.75 12.73
CA PRO A 250 13.74 -4.15 12.22
C PRO A 250 14.52 -5.07 11.28
N ASN A 251 14.56 -6.37 11.57
CA ASN A 251 15.25 -7.35 10.74
C ASN A 251 14.58 -7.54 9.38
N THR A 252 13.25 -7.67 9.34
CA THR A 252 12.50 -7.79 8.08
C THR A 252 12.69 -6.54 7.22
N SER A 253 12.59 -5.37 7.84
CA SER A 253 12.73 -4.07 7.16
C SER A 253 14.17 -3.84 6.66
N MET A 254 15.19 -4.18 7.46
CA MET A 254 16.59 -4.10 7.04
C MET A 254 16.94 -5.09 5.92
N ALA A 255 16.39 -6.31 5.95
CA ALA A 255 16.61 -7.29 4.89
C ALA A 255 16.02 -6.79 3.56
N TRP A 256 14.77 -6.30 3.58
CA TRP A 256 14.14 -5.66 2.43
C TRP A 256 14.97 -4.49 1.88
N LEU A 257 15.33 -3.55 2.76
CA LEU A 257 16.14 -2.38 2.37
C LEU A 257 17.47 -2.78 1.75
N LYS A 258 18.17 -3.78 2.33
CA LYS A 258 19.44 -4.26 1.81
C LYS A 258 19.30 -4.80 0.38
N ASP A 259 18.26 -5.59 0.12
CA ASP A 259 18.01 -6.14 -1.21
C ASP A 259 17.65 -5.05 -2.22
N GLN A 260 16.81 -4.08 -1.84
CA GLN A 260 16.43 -2.96 -2.70
C GLN A 260 17.61 -1.99 -2.96
N ILE A 261 18.44 -1.70 -1.96
CA ILE A 261 19.65 -0.88 -2.12
C ILE A 261 20.62 -1.54 -3.10
N ALA A 262 20.82 -2.86 -3.01
CA ALA A 262 21.69 -3.57 -3.94
C ALA A 262 21.18 -3.46 -5.39
N GLN A 263 19.89 -3.70 -5.62
CA GLN A 263 19.28 -3.60 -6.95
C GLN A 263 19.37 -2.19 -7.54
N ASP A 264 19.03 -1.16 -6.74
CA ASP A 264 19.07 0.22 -7.20
C ASP A 264 20.51 0.73 -7.40
N TYR A 265 21.48 0.21 -6.63
CA TYR A 265 22.89 0.54 -6.81
C TYR A 265 23.39 0.04 -8.18
N ASP A 266 23.09 -1.20 -8.53
CA ASP A 266 23.44 -1.78 -9.84
C ASP A 266 22.79 -0.97 -10.98
N GLU A 267 21.53 -0.58 -10.82
CA GLU A 267 20.82 0.26 -11.78
C GLU A 267 21.47 1.64 -11.93
N LYS A 268 21.86 2.28 -10.82
CA LYS A 268 22.57 3.55 -10.84
C LYS A 268 23.92 3.45 -11.55
N GLN A 269 24.68 2.38 -11.32
CA GLN A 269 25.96 2.16 -12.02
C GLN A 269 25.74 2.03 -13.52
N ARG A 270 24.75 1.24 -13.94
CA ARG A 270 24.38 1.08 -15.35
C ARG A 270 24.02 2.41 -16.01
N LEU A 271 23.22 3.24 -15.33
CA LEU A 271 22.82 4.56 -15.83
C LEU A 271 23.98 5.55 -15.89
N ASN A 272 24.90 5.54 -14.91
CA ASN A 272 26.11 6.35 -14.95
C ASN A 272 27.01 5.97 -16.12
N MET A 273 27.26 4.67 -16.33
CA MET A 273 28.04 4.19 -17.47
C MET A 273 27.42 4.60 -18.81
N ALA A 274 26.10 4.46 -18.95
CA ALA A 274 25.38 4.88 -20.15
C ALA A 274 25.44 6.40 -20.38
N MET A 275 25.44 7.20 -19.31
CA MET A 275 25.59 8.65 -19.37
C MET A 275 27.02 9.05 -19.79
N GLU A 276 28.04 8.40 -19.24
CA GLU A 276 29.44 8.61 -19.63
C GLU A 276 29.66 8.26 -21.11
N GLU A 277 29.11 7.13 -21.57
CA GLU A 277 29.17 6.73 -22.98
C GLU A 277 28.44 7.73 -23.89
N TRP A 278 27.25 8.21 -23.49
CA TRP A 278 26.48 9.20 -24.24
C TRP A 278 27.31 10.46 -24.50
N TYR A 279 27.93 11.04 -23.47
CA TYR A 279 28.76 12.23 -23.63
C TYR A 279 30.11 11.94 -24.29
N GLY A 280 30.70 10.77 -24.03
CA GLY A 280 31.92 10.30 -24.68
C GLY A 280 31.80 10.16 -26.19
N ASN A 281 30.60 9.79 -26.68
CA ASN A 281 30.26 9.75 -28.10
C ASN A 281 30.03 11.13 -28.74
N GLY A 282 30.29 12.22 -28.00
CA GLY A 282 30.18 13.60 -28.50
C GLY A 282 28.76 14.14 -28.59
N ASN A 283 27.77 13.46 -27.99
CA ASN A 283 26.40 13.96 -27.94
C ASN A 283 26.34 15.24 -27.10
N LYS A 284 25.71 16.29 -27.66
CA LYS A 284 25.57 17.60 -26.99
C LYS A 284 24.24 17.76 -26.24
N GLY A 285 23.29 16.85 -26.48
CA GLY A 285 21.97 16.86 -25.84
C GLY A 285 21.99 16.30 -24.42
N ARG A 286 20.94 16.60 -23.64
CA ARG A 286 20.73 16.00 -22.31
C ARG A 286 20.66 14.48 -22.43
N PHE A 287 21.33 13.76 -21.52
CA PHE A 287 21.26 12.31 -21.45
C PHE A 287 19.79 11.85 -21.37
N PRO A 288 19.32 10.94 -22.25
CA PRO A 288 17.90 10.57 -22.33
C PRO A 288 17.32 10.02 -21.02
N ALA A 289 18.09 9.24 -20.26
CA ALA A 289 17.65 8.63 -19.01
C ALA A 289 18.08 9.43 -17.76
N LEU A 290 18.37 10.73 -17.90
CA LEU A 290 18.81 11.55 -16.76
C LEU A 290 17.76 11.61 -15.63
N THR A 291 16.48 11.70 -15.98
CA THR A 291 15.39 11.66 -14.98
C THR A 291 15.37 10.36 -14.19
N GLN A 292 15.60 9.22 -14.85
CA GLN A 292 15.67 7.92 -14.19
C GLN A 292 16.88 7.84 -13.24
N LEU A 293 18.03 8.37 -13.66
CA LEU A 293 19.24 8.44 -12.82
C LEU A 293 19.02 9.32 -11.58
N GLU A 294 18.36 10.47 -11.73
CA GLU A 294 17.99 11.37 -10.64
C GLU A 294 17.03 10.67 -9.64
N GLN A 295 16.05 9.94 -10.15
CA GLN A 295 15.09 9.17 -9.34
C GLN A 295 15.77 8.06 -8.54
N VAL A 296 16.54 7.19 -9.19
CA VAL A 296 17.28 6.10 -8.53
C VAL A 296 18.25 6.65 -7.48
N THR A 297 18.93 7.76 -7.79
CA THR A 297 19.84 8.41 -6.82
C THR A 297 19.10 8.93 -5.59
N THR A 298 17.92 9.54 -5.78
CA THR A 298 17.09 10.04 -4.68
C THR A 298 16.55 8.89 -3.83
N LYS A 299 16.05 7.83 -4.48
CA LYS A 299 15.56 6.61 -3.81
C LYS A 299 16.66 5.96 -2.96
N LEU A 300 17.85 5.74 -3.52
CA LEU A 300 19.00 5.21 -2.79
C LEU A 300 19.33 6.04 -1.55
N SER A 301 19.44 7.36 -1.67
CA SER A 301 19.74 8.23 -0.53
C SER A 301 18.70 8.11 0.59
N ARG A 302 17.43 7.90 0.25
CA ARG A 302 16.33 7.70 1.20
C ARG A 302 16.40 6.33 1.86
N MET A 303 16.63 5.27 1.09
CA MET A 303 16.80 3.91 1.60
C MET A 303 18.02 3.78 2.53
N ASP A 304 19.16 4.38 2.16
CA ASP A 304 20.37 4.41 3.01
C ASP A 304 20.09 5.10 4.34
N SER A 305 19.34 6.22 4.31
CA SER A 305 18.94 6.93 5.52
C SER A 305 18.00 6.09 6.40
N SER A 306 17.06 5.36 5.79
CA SER A 306 16.15 4.43 6.46
C SER A 306 16.91 3.28 7.13
N TYR A 307 17.78 2.62 6.37
CA TYR A 307 18.60 1.51 6.83
C TYR A 307 19.50 1.94 7.99
N LYS A 308 20.16 3.10 7.86
CA LYS A 308 21.01 3.64 8.92
C LYS A 308 20.24 3.90 10.21
N ARG A 309 19.02 4.47 10.14
CA ARG A 309 18.18 4.67 11.33
C ARG A 309 17.86 3.35 12.03
N LEU A 310 17.46 2.32 11.28
CA LEU A 310 17.20 1.00 11.85
C LEU A 310 18.46 0.39 12.46
N TRP A 311 19.60 0.50 11.79
CA TRP A 311 20.88 -0.02 12.26
C TRP A 311 21.36 0.69 13.53
N ASP A 312 21.26 2.02 13.59
CA ASP A 312 21.68 2.81 14.75
C ASP A 312 20.85 2.45 16.01
N VAL A 313 19.57 2.10 15.83
CA VAL A 313 18.67 1.72 16.95
C VAL A 313 18.77 0.23 17.31
N HIS A 314 18.93 -0.66 16.32
CA HIS A 314 18.77 -2.12 16.51
C HIS A 314 19.99 -2.97 16.11
N GLY A 315 20.95 -2.42 15.38
CA GLY A 315 22.08 -3.15 14.79
C GLY A 315 23.16 -3.62 15.77
N THR A 316 23.07 -3.23 17.05
CA THR A 316 23.97 -3.70 18.12
C THR A 316 23.39 -4.85 18.94
N VAL A 317 22.15 -5.27 18.66
CA VAL A 317 21.51 -6.42 19.32
C VAL A 317 21.50 -7.60 18.35
N SER A 318 22.67 -8.21 18.14
CA SER A 318 22.81 -9.53 17.52
C SER A 318 23.85 -10.37 18.25
#